data_AF-A0A4Q3J595-F1
#
_entry.id   AF-A0A4Q3J595-F1
#
_cell.length_a   1.000
_cell.length_b   1.000
_cell.length_c   1.000
_cell.angle_alpha   90.00
_cell.angle_beta   90.00
_cell.angle_gamma   90.00
#
_symmetry.space_group_name_H-M   'P 1'
#
loop_
_entity.id
_entity.type
_entity.pdbx_description
1 polymer ?
#
loop_
_entity_poly.entity_id
_entity_poly.type
_entity_poly.pdbx_seq_one_letter_code
_entity_poly.pdbx_strand_id
1 'polypeptide(L)'
;MTRKQSLARLAESGLHRTEEVVDALRPLSRPLRDDADLDPLLERIGDARYVLLGEASHGTSEFYTWRARLSRRLIEEKGFSFLAVEGDWPDFERVNRFVKEGAPGGARQVLQSIHRWPTWMWANEEVRAMAEWLLERNARHPAERRVGWYGL
;
A
#
# COMPACT_ATOMS: atom_id res chain seq x y z
N MET A 1 -23.23 15.31 -12.46
CA MET A 1 -22.27 16.18 -11.75
C MET A 1 -21.17 15.29 -11.19
N THR A 2 -19.90 15.53 -11.50
CA THR A 2 -18.82 14.57 -11.20
C THR A 2 -18.33 14.72 -9.75
N ARG A 3 -18.00 13.61 -9.08
CA ARG A 3 -17.60 13.55 -7.66
C ARG A 3 -16.44 14.51 -7.28
N LYS A 4 -15.57 14.84 -8.25
CA LYS A 4 -14.51 15.85 -8.11
C LYS A 4 -15.05 17.28 -7.91
N GLN A 5 -16.16 17.64 -8.55
CA GLN A 5 -16.80 18.96 -8.39
C GLN A 5 -17.46 19.11 -7.01
N SER A 6 -17.89 18.00 -6.39
CA SER A 6 -18.54 18.01 -5.07
C SER A 6 -17.56 18.30 -3.93
N LEU A 7 -16.33 17.77 -3.97
CA LEU A 7 -15.32 18.01 -2.93
C LEU A 7 -14.76 19.44 -2.98
N ALA A 8 -14.55 20.00 -4.18
CA ALA A 8 -14.11 21.39 -4.33
C ALA A 8 -15.15 22.37 -3.73
N ARG A 9 -16.44 22.12 -3.94
CA ARG A 9 -17.52 22.92 -3.32
C ARG A 9 -17.55 22.84 -1.80
N LEU A 10 -17.18 21.71 -1.20
CA LEU A 10 -17.13 21.56 0.26
C LEU A 10 -15.99 22.35 0.90
N ALA A 11 -14.87 22.50 0.19
CA ALA A 11 -13.77 23.36 0.64
C ALA A 11 -14.13 24.86 0.57
N GLU A 12 -15.01 25.24 -0.35
CA GLU A 12 -15.47 26.62 -0.56
C GLU A 12 -16.71 26.99 0.28
N SER A 13 -17.43 26.03 0.84
CA SER A 13 -18.79 26.24 1.39
C SER A 13 -18.86 26.84 2.81
N GLY A 14 -17.76 27.32 3.39
CA GLY A 14 -17.78 27.96 4.71
C GLY A 14 -18.35 27.07 5.82
N LEU A 15 -18.20 25.74 5.70
CA LEU A 15 -18.64 24.80 6.74
C LEU A 15 -17.71 24.95 7.93
N HIS A 16 -18.19 25.59 8.99
CA HIS A 16 -17.38 25.91 10.17
C HIS A 16 -17.59 24.92 11.34
N ARG A 17 -18.64 24.08 11.29
CA ARG A 17 -18.93 23.08 12.31
C ARG A 17 -18.58 21.67 11.82
N THR A 18 -17.89 20.90 12.65
CA THR A 18 -17.46 19.52 12.35
C THR A 18 -18.61 18.63 11.89
N GLU A 19 -19.79 18.75 12.48
CA GLU A 19 -20.98 17.95 12.14
C GLU A 19 -21.43 18.15 10.69
N GLU A 20 -21.42 19.40 10.22
CA GLU A 20 -21.87 19.72 8.87
C GLU A 20 -20.88 19.21 7.82
N VAL A 21 -19.58 19.27 8.13
CA VAL A 21 -18.52 18.65 7.30
C VAL A 21 -18.68 17.14 7.26
N VAL A 22 -18.93 16.50 8.40
CA VAL A 22 -19.11 15.05 8.49
C VAL A 22 -20.32 14.59 7.68
N ASP A 23 -21.46 15.27 7.81
CA ASP A 23 -22.68 14.91 7.08
C ASP A 23 -22.53 15.13 5.57
N ALA A 24 -21.81 16.17 5.17
CA ALA A 24 -21.49 16.39 3.77
C ALA A 24 -20.51 15.34 3.17
N LEU A 25 -19.58 14.83 3.98
CA LEU A 25 -18.63 13.79 3.55
C LEU A 25 -19.25 12.39 3.56
N ARG A 26 -20.22 12.12 4.44
CA ARG A 26 -20.86 10.81 4.59
C ARG A 26 -21.31 10.16 3.26
N PRO A 27 -22.02 10.85 2.33
CA PRO A 27 -22.40 10.27 1.03
C PRO A 27 -21.21 10.12 0.06
N LEU A 28 -20.09 10.80 0.31
CA LEU A 28 -18.87 10.72 -0.50
C LEU A 28 -17.89 9.64 -0.01
N SER A 29 -18.02 9.23 1.25
CA SER A 29 -17.19 8.20 1.88
C SER A 29 -17.73 6.80 1.62
N ARG A 30 -16.83 5.82 1.56
CA ARG A 30 -17.17 4.39 1.59
C ARG A 30 -16.36 3.73 2.69
N PRO A 31 -16.98 2.99 3.61
CA PRO A 31 -16.22 2.23 4.60
C PRO A 31 -15.37 1.18 3.88
N LEU A 32 -14.20 0.89 4.44
CA LEU A 32 -13.36 -0.23 4.01
C LEU A 32 -13.46 -1.31 5.10
N ARG A 33 -14.04 -2.46 4.76
CA ARG A 33 -14.25 -3.60 5.66
C ARG A 33 -13.59 -4.85 5.11
N ASP A 34 -13.68 -5.05 3.82
CA ASP A 34 -13.07 -6.17 3.12
C ASP A 34 -12.41 -5.74 1.80
N ASP A 35 -11.88 -6.72 1.08
CA ASP A 35 -11.13 -6.45 -0.14
C ASP A 35 -12.05 -5.98 -1.28
N ALA A 36 -13.34 -6.34 -1.30
CA ALA A 36 -14.28 -5.94 -2.35
C ALA A 36 -14.61 -4.43 -2.27
N ASP A 37 -14.48 -3.82 -1.10
CA ASP A 37 -14.60 -2.36 -0.95
C ASP A 37 -13.54 -1.59 -1.75
N LEU A 38 -12.46 -2.26 -2.22
CA LEU A 38 -11.45 -1.70 -3.12
C LEU A 38 -11.81 -1.80 -4.61
N ASP A 39 -12.85 -2.56 -5.01
CA ASP A 39 -13.26 -2.71 -6.42
C ASP A 39 -13.45 -1.37 -7.14
N PRO A 40 -14.17 -0.38 -6.56
CA PRO A 40 -14.39 0.90 -7.23
C PRO A 40 -13.09 1.71 -7.43
N LEU A 41 -12.08 1.45 -6.59
CA LEU A 41 -10.76 2.06 -6.73
C LEU A 41 -9.98 1.38 -7.85
N LEU A 42 -10.02 0.04 -7.95
CA LEU A 42 -9.37 -0.72 -9.02
C LEU A 42 -9.97 -0.44 -10.40
N GLU A 43 -11.30 -0.28 -10.47
CA GLU A 43 -12.00 0.19 -11.68
C GLU A 43 -11.47 1.56 -12.10
N ARG A 44 -11.33 2.48 -11.14
CA ARG A 44 -10.86 3.84 -11.41
C ARG A 44 -9.37 3.91 -11.77
N ILE A 45 -8.54 3.02 -11.23
CA ILE A 45 -7.13 2.89 -11.62
C ILE A 45 -7.02 2.49 -13.09
N GLY A 46 -7.95 1.68 -13.62
CA GLY A 46 -8.01 1.31 -15.03
C GLY A 46 -6.72 0.61 -15.49
N ASP A 47 -6.10 1.15 -16.54
CA ASP A 47 -4.87 0.66 -17.19
C ASP A 47 -3.63 1.50 -16.82
N ALA A 48 -3.68 2.21 -15.68
CA ALA A 48 -2.54 3.00 -15.22
C ALA A 48 -1.29 2.12 -15.06
N ARG A 49 -0.14 2.58 -15.59
CA ARG A 49 1.14 1.88 -15.45
C ARG A 49 1.81 2.11 -14.09
N TYR A 50 1.46 3.20 -13.43
CA TYR A 50 2.01 3.60 -12.13
C TYR A 50 0.87 4.03 -11.22
N VAL A 51 0.89 3.56 -9.98
CA VAL A 51 -0.06 3.92 -8.93
C VAL A 51 0.74 4.36 -7.72
N LEU A 52 0.59 5.62 -7.33
CA LEU A 52 1.30 6.21 -6.20
C LEU A 52 0.38 6.18 -4.98
N LEU A 53 0.77 5.41 -3.96
CA LEU A 53 -0.02 5.20 -2.74
C LEU A 53 0.57 6.04 -1.61
N GLY A 54 -0.06 7.17 -1.30
CA GLY A 54 0.29 8.00 -0.15
C GLY A 54 -0.44 7.58 1.13
N GLU A 55 0.00 8.13 2.25
CA GLU A 55 -0.65 8.00 3.56
C GLU A 55 -0.68 9.35 4.29
N ALA A 56 -1.63 9.51 5.20
CA ALA A 56 -1.77 10.78 5.95
C ALA A 56 -0.78 10.87 7.12
N SER A 57 -0.29 9.74 7.61
CA SER A 57 0.71 9.64 8.68
C SER A 57 1.47 8.32 8.57
N HIS A 58 2.73 8.32 9.01
CA HIS A 58 3.48 7.09 9.23
C HIS A 58 3.07 6.43 10.55
N GLY A 59 3.22 5.11 10.65
CA GLY A 59 2.96 4.35 11.88
C GLY A 59 1.48 4.02 12.16
N THR A 60 0.55 4.39 11.27
CA THR A 60 -0.87 4.02 11.40
C THR A 60 -1.12 2.66 10.75
N SER A 61 -1.41 1.63 11.55
CA SER A 61 -1.62 0.23 11.13
C SER A 61 -2.60 0.10 9.94
N GLU A 62 -3.68 0.87 9.96
CA GLU A 62 -4.72 0.83 8.93
C GLU A 62 -4.19 1.29 7.57
N PHE A 63 -3.27 2.27 7.52
CA PHE A 63 -2.67 2.70 6.26
C PHE A 63 -1.78 1.61 5.67
N TYR A 64 -0.94 0.96 6.48
CA TYR A 64 -0.14 -0.18 6.01
C TYR A 64 -1.03 -1.34 5.54
N THR A 65 -2.07 -1.66 6.30
CA THR A 65 -3.01 -2.75 5.98
C THR A 65 -3.68 -2.53 4.63
N TRP A 66 -4.29 -1.35 4.42
CA TRP A 66 -5.01 -1.06 3.18
C TRP A 66 -4.09 -0.88 1.98
N ARG A 67 -2.90 -0.29 2.17
CA ARG A 67 -1.87 -0.24 1.13
C ARG A 67 -1.39 -1.63 0.74
N ALA A 68 -1.18 -2.52 1.70
CA ALA A 68 -0.78 -3.89 1.43
C ALA A 68 -1.88 -4.64 0.66
N ARG A 69 -3.14 -4.57 1.12
CA ARG A 69 -4.29 -5.18 0.41
C ARG A 69 -4.43 -4.68 -1.01
N LEU A 70 -4.42 -3.36 -1.21
CA LEU A 70 -4.50 -2.77 -2.55
C LEU A 70 -3.32 -3.20 -3.44
N SER A 71 -2.10 -3.22 -2.89
CA SER A 71 -0.91 -3.65 -3.63
C SER A 71 -1.02 -5.11 -4.07
N ARG A 72 -1.50 -6.00 -3.20
CA ARG A 72 -1.74 -7.41 -3.54
C ARG A 72 -2.71 -7.54 -4.71
N ARG A 73 -3.83 -6.81 -4.68
CA ARG A 73 -4.81 -6.80 -5.77
C ARG A 73 -4.23 -6.21 -7.06
N LEU A 74 -3.46 -5.13 -6.99
CA LEU A 74 -2.77 -4.58 -8.17
C LEU A 74 -1.80 -5.59 -8.79
N ILE A 75 -1.09 -6.35 -7.97
CA ILE A 75 -0.17 -7.39 -8.43
C ILE A 75 -0.92 -8.57 -9.07
N GLU A 76 -1.95 -9.09 -8.40
CA GLU A 76 -2.68 -10.29 -8.85
C GLU A 76 -3.63 -10.00 -10.03
N GLU A 77 -4.37 -8.89 -9.97
CA GLU A 77 -5.46 -8.60 -10.91
C GLU A 77 -5.04 -7.66 -12.04
N LYS A 78 -4.03 -6.82 -11.81
CA LYS A 78 -3.59 -5.79 -12.77
C LYS A 78 -2.15 -6.01 -13.28
N GLY A 79 -1.45 -7.04 -12.80
CA GLY A 79 -0.14 -7.42 -13.31
C GLY A 79 1.01 -6.48 -12.97
N PHE A 80 0.89 -5.68 -11.90
CA PHE A 80 1.99 -4.84 -11.42
C PHE A 80 3.19 -5.71 -11.01
N SER A 81 4.39 -5.31 -11.43
CA SER A 81 5.60 -6.13 -11.35
C SER A 81 6.57 -5.75 -10.22
N PHE A 82 6.33 -4.63 -9.53
CA PHE A 82 7.15 -4.26 -8.36
C PHE A 82 6.42 -3.29 -7.43
N LEU A 83 6.91 -3.24 -6.19
CA LEU A 83 6.65 -2.17 -5.24
C LEU A 83 7.90 -1.29 -5.14
N ALA A 84 7.70 0.03 -5.07
CA ALA A 84 8.75 0.99 -4.75
C ALA A 84 8.28 1.82 -3.56
N VAL A 85 9.11 1.92 -2.52
CA VAL A 85 8.74 2.55 -1.26
C VAL A 85 9.72 3.63 -0.85
N GLU A 86 9.27 4.52 0.04
CA GLU A 86 10.12 5.53 0.70
C GLU A 86 11.14 4.85 1.61
N GLY A 87 12.28 4.47 1.05
CA GLY A 87 13.29 3.73 1.78
C GLY A 87 14.56 3.59 0.96
N ASP A 88 15.68 3.36 1.64
CA ASP A 88 16.97 3.34 0.98
C ASP A 88 17.16 2.10 0.10
N TRP A 89 17.72 2.32 -1.09
CA TRP A 89 18.06 1.24 -2.01
C TRP A 89 18.85 0.08 -1.36
N PRO A 90 19.93 0.32 -0.57
CA PRO A 90 20.69 -0.78 0.03
C PRO A 90 19.90 -1.61 1.04
N ASP A 91 19.00 -0.97 1.80
CA ASP A 91 18.18 -1.66 2.79
C ASP A 91 17.09 -2.50 2.11
N PHE A 92 16.47 -1.94 1.08
CA PHE A 92 15.46 -2.65 0.27
C PHE A 92 16.04 -3.66 -0.71
N GLU A 93 17.34 -3.63 -1.02
CA GLU A 93 18.00 -4.71 -1.76
C GLU A 93 17.92 -6.03 -0.99
N ARG A 94 18.11 -6.00 0.33
CA ARG A 94 17.97 -7.18 1.20
C ARG A 94 16.53 -7.68 1.24
N VAL A 95 15.57 -6.75 1.32
CA VAL A 95 14.13 -7.08 1.26
C VAL A 95 13.77 -7.69 -0.09
N ASN A 96 14.25 -7.11 -1.20
CA ASN A 96 14.03 -7.62 -2.55
C ASN A 96 14.58 -9.04 -2.73
N ARG A 97 15.78 -9.31 -2.20
CA ARG A 97 16.35 -10.66 -2.21
C ARG A 97 15.49 -11.62 -1.39
N PHE A 98 15.09 -11.21 -0.18
CA PHE A 98 14.23 -12.01 0.66
C PHE A 98 12.91 -12.38 -0.03
N VAL A 99 12.21 -11.44 -0.66
CA VAL A 99 10.92 -11.75 -1.32
C VAL A 99 11.07 -12.60 -2.59
N LYS A 100 12.29 -12.79 -3.11
CA LYS A 100 12.55 -13.64 -4.28
C LYS A 100 13.13 -15.00 -3.94
N GLU A 101 13.91 -15.09 -2.85
CA GLU A 101 14.76 -16.24 -2.54
C GLU A 101 14.59 -16.74 -1.10
N GLY A 102 13.97 -15.94 -0.22
CA GLY A 102 13.91 -16.19 1.21
C GLY A 102 15.22 -15.86 1.92
N ALA A 103 15.23 -16.02 3.25
CA ALA A 103 16.42 -15.92 4.07
C ALA A 103 16.24 -16.73 5.37
N PRO A 104 17.32 -17.33 5.91
CA PRO A 104 17.31 -17.87 7.27
C PRO A 104 16.91 -16.76 8.25
N GLY A 105 15.83 -16.97 9.02
CA GLY A 105 15.29 -15.99 9.97
C GLY A 105 14.03 -15.24 9.54
N GLY A 106 13.60 -15.38 8.29
CA GLY A 106 12.32 -14.87 7.80
C GLY A 106 12.24 -13.34 7.67
N ALA A 107 11.05 -12.84 7.34
CA ALA A 107 10.83 -11.43 7.02
C ALA A 107 11.19 -10.50 8.17
N ARG A 108 10.88 -10.89 9.43
CA ARG A 108 11.13 -10.04 10.60
C ARG A 108 12.61 -9.67 10.73
N GLN A 109 13.51 -10.64 10.63
CA GLN A 109 14.95 -10.39 10.77
C GLN A 109 15.48 -9.51 9.63
N VAL A 110 14.99 -9.73 8.40
CA VAL A 110 15.37 -8.91 7.24
C VAL A 110 14.92 -7.46 7.43
N LEU A 111 13.68 -7.23 7.86
CA LEU A 111 13.17 -5.87 8.08
C LEU A 111 13.85 -5.17 9.26
N GLN A 112 14.28 -5.90 10.30
CA GLN A 112 15.06 -5.34 11.41
C GLN A 112 16.47 -4.89 11.01
N SER A 113 16.95 -5.26 9.82
CA SER A 113 18.22 -4.76 9.27
C SER A 113 18.13 -3.36 8.64
N ILE A 114 16.93 -2.79 8.57
CA ILE A 114 16.72 -1.41 8.10
C ILE A 114 17.10 -0.47 9.24
N HIS A 115 18.18 0.29 9.08
CA HIS A 115 18.79 1.06 10.17
C HIS A 115 18.59 2.57 10.06
N ARG A 116 18.40 3.10 8.85
CA ARG A 116 18.20 4.56 8.65
C ARG A 116 16.84 5.04 9.14
N TRP A 117 15.85 4.15 9.14
CA TRP A 117 14.47 4.46 9.50
C TRP A 117 14.11 3.87 10.87
N PRO A 118 13.18 4.50 11.61
CA PRO A 118 12.69 3.92 12.85
C PRO A 118 12.10 2.52 12.62
N THR A 119 12.39 1.58 13.53
CA THR A 119 11.94 0.17 13.41
C THR A 119 10.44 0.05 13.14
N TRP A 120 9.62 0.89 13.77
CA TRP A 120 8.16 0.87 13.62
C TRP A 120 7.67 1.21 12.20
N MET A 121 8.49 1.89 11.38
CA MET A 121 8.10 2.31 10.04
C MET A 121 8.13 1.17 9.03
N TRP A 122 9.17 0.33 9.08
CA TRP A 122 9.39 -0.74 8.10
C TRP A 122 9.43 -2.15 8.70
N ALA A 123 9.71 -2.30 10.00
CA ALA A 123 9.72 -3.58 10.69
C ALA A 123 8.49 -3.78 11.60
N ASN A 124 7.31 -3.48 11.06
CA ASN A 124 6.00 -3.76 11.67
C ASN A 124 5.36 -5.04 11.11
N GLU A 125 4.21 -5.43 11.68
CA GLU A 125 3.54 -6.70 11.33
C GLU A 125 2.95 -6.68 9.92
N GLU A 126 2.43 -5.55 9.47
CA GLU A 126 1.80 -5.39 8.16
C GLU A 126 2.84 -5.51 7.04
N VAL A 127 4.00 -4.87 7.20
CA VAL A 127 5.12 -4.98 6.25
C VAL A 127 5.72 -6.39 6.29
N ARG A 128 5.85 -7.00 7.48
CA ARG A 128 6.28 -8.41 7.61
C ARG A 128 5.34 -9.34 6.85
N ALA A 129 4.03 -9.24 7.07
CA ALA A 129 3.02 -10.05 6.41
C ALA A 129 2.98 -9.81 4.89
N MET A 130 3.26 -8.59 4.43
CA MET A 130 3.40 -8.31 3.01
C MET A 130 4.65 -8.97 2.39
N ALA A 131 5.79 -8.92 3.08
CA ALA A 131 7.03 -9.54 2.61
C ALA A 131 6.91 -11.07 2.52
N GLU A 132 6.29 -11.70 3.52
CA GLU A 132 6.01 -13.14 3.52
C GLU A 132 5.04 -13.53 2.40
N TRP A 133 3.95 -12.79 2.23
CA TRP A 133 3.03 -13.00 1.12
C TRP A 133 3.72 -12.90 -0.24
N LEU A 134 4.63 -11.92 -0.40
CA LEU A 134 5.35 -11.74 -1.66
C LEU A 134 6.34 -12.87 -1.93
N LEU A 135 7.00 -13.40 -0.89
CA LEU A 135 7.84 -14.59 -0.96
C LEU A 135 7.03 -15.80 -1.43
N GLU A 136 5.90 -16.10 -0.78
CA GLU A 136 5.02 -17.22 -1.14
C GLU A 136 4.44 -17.10 -2.55
N ARG A 137 4.06 -15.88 -2.95
CA ARG A 137 3.62 -15.59 -4.31
C ARG A 137 4.75 -15.83 -5.31
N ASN A 138 5.92 -15.24 -5.09
CA ASN A 138 7.06 -15.35 -6.00
C ASN A 138 7.59 -16.78 -6.14
N ALA A 139 7.50 -17.60 -5.09
CA ALA A 139 7.84 -19.01 -5.14
C ALA A 139 6.95 -19.82 -6.10
N ARG A 140 5.70 -19.38 -6.31
CA ARG A 140 4.73 -20.00 -7.24
C ARG A 140 4.86 -19.50 -8.69
N HIS A 141 5.80 -18.59 -8.97
CA HIS A 141 5.99 -18.00 -10.28
C HIS A 141 7.42 -18.16 -10.81
N PRO A 142 7.58 -18.22 -12.15
CA PRO A 142 8.91 -18.22 -12.76
C PRO A 142 9.61 -16.88 -12.52
N ALA A 143 10.94 -16.88 -12.63
CA ALA A 143 11.79 -15.75 -12.23
C ALA A 143 11.39 -14.42 -12.90
N GLU A 144 10.94 -14.46 -14.14
CA GLU A 144 10.55 -13.31 -14.96
C GLU A 144 9.23 -12.67 -14.49
N ARG A 145 8.43 -13.39 -13.69
CA ARG A 145 7.16 -12.93 -13.12
C ARG A 145 7.22 -12.68 -11.62
N ARG A 146 8.40 -12.81 -11.01
CA ARG A 146 8.60 -12.48 -9.60
C ARG A 146 8.57 -10.97 -9.41
N VAL A 147 7.75 -10.54 -8.47
CA VAL A 147 7.57 -9.13 -8.14
C VAL A 147 8.73 -8.67 -7.26
N GLY A 148 9.32 -7.53 -7.61
CA GLY A 148 10.38 -6.91 -6.81
C GLY A 148 9.86 -5.95 -5.74
N TRP A 149 10.69 -5.66 -4.75
CA TRP A 149 10.42 -4.65 -3.73
C TRP A 149 11.62 -3.73 -3.56
N TYR A 150 11.49 -2.48 -3.96
CA TYR A 150 12.60 -1.54 -4.07
C TYR A 150 12.41 -0.32 -3.17
N GLY A 151 13.53 0.27 -2.76
CA GLY A 151 13.59 1.60 -2.14
C GLY A 151 13.87 2.68 -3.18
N LEU A 152 13.34 3.89 -2.96
CA LEU A 152 13.51 5.09 -3.80
C LEU A 152 14.47 6.11 -3.20
#